data_AF-A0A7W0G7C4-F1
#
_entry.id   AF-A0A7W0G7C4-F1
#
_cell.length_a   1.000
_cell.length_b   1.000
_cell.length_c   1.000
_cell.angle_alpha   90.00
_cell.angle_beta   90.00
_cell.angle_gamma   90.00
#
_symmetry.space_group_name_H-M   'P 1'
#
loop_
_entity.id
_entity.type
_entity.pdbx_description
1 polymer ?
#
loop_
_entity_poly.entity_id
_entity_poly.type
_entity_poly.pdbx_seq_one_letter_code
_entity_poly.pdbx_strand_id
1 'polypeptide(L)' 'MSRPETPSDSPLSLEDVMGSPGYQSLMTPELGPADPAYPFDLPRLDPESHRPSAERVRLAELAGSPVALVFGSYT' A
#
# COMPACT_ATOMS: atom_id res chain seq x y z
N MET A 1 -19.82 13.37 16.78
CA MET A 1 -19.20 12.36 15.92
C MET A 1 -17.76 12.20 16.41
N SER A 2 -17.43 11.07 17.04
CA SER A 2 -16.08 10.80 17.52
C SER A 2 -15.17 10.58 16.31
N ARG A 3 -14.03 11.29 16.24
CA ARG A 3 -13.02 11.02 15.20
C ARG A 3 -12.56 9.57 15.34
N PRO A 4 -12.25 8.85 14.24
CA PRO A 4 -11.56 7.59 14.37
C PRO A 4 -10.23 7.87 15.09
N GLU A 5 -10.13 7.40 16.34
CA GLU A 5 -8.89 7.48 17.09
C GLU A 5 -7.86 6.60 16.39
N THR A 6 -6.71 7.18 16.10
CA THR A 6 -5.53 6.40 15.75
C THR A 6 -5.37 5.29 16.79
N PRO A 7 -5.15 4.02 16.40
CA PRO A 7 -4.94 2.93 17.34
C PRO A 7 -3.91 3.32 18.41
N SER A 8 -4.15 2.95 19.67
CA SER A 8 -3.29 3.38 20.80
C SER A 8 -1.86 2.85 20.72
N ASP A 9 -1.64 1.82 19.91
CA ASP A 9 -0.34 1.21 19.59
C ASP A 9 0.27 1.73 18.29
N SER A 10 -0.37 2.69 17.62
CA SER A 10 0.20 3.34 16.44
C SER A 10 1.49 4.06 16.81
N PRO A 11 2.58 3.85 16.05
CA PRO A 11 3.85 4.54 16.30
C PRO A 11 3.77 6.05 16.02
N LEU A 12 2.70 6.52 15.37
CA LEU A 12 2.50 7.92 14.98
C LEU A 12 1.12 8.40 15.43
N SER A 13 1.07 9.61 15.98
CA SER A 13 -0.19 10.32 16.24
C SER A 13 -0.74 10.96 14.97
N LEU A 14 -2.00 11.40 15.01
CA LEU A 14 -2.59 12.19 13.92
C LEU A 14 -1.83 13.51 13.69
N GLU A 15 -1.32 14.14 14.75
CA GLU A 15 -0.55 15.39 14.64
C GLU A 15 0.78 15.15 13.91
N ASP A 16 1.47 14.04 14.20
CA ASP A 16 2.71 13.66 13.51
C ASP A 16 2.48 13.43 12.01
N VAL A 17 1.37 12.78 11.65
CA VAL A 17 0.99 12.55 10.25
C VAL A 17 0.69 13.87 9.55
N MET A 18 -0.13 14.74 10.15
CA MET A 18 -0.54 16.00 9.53
C MET A 18 0.60 17.03 9.43
N GLY A 19 1.56 17.00 10.36
CA GLY A 19 2.73 17.88 10.37
C GLY A 19 3.87 17.45 9.44
N SER A 20 3.83 16.22 8.91
CA SER A 20 4.90 15.68 8.07
C SER A 20 4.78 16.12 6.61
N PRO A 21 5.80 16.78 6.04
CA PRO A 21 5.85 17.09 4.61
C PRO A 21 5.76 15.82 3.73
N GLY A 22 6.30 14.71 4.21
CA GLY A 22 6.23 13.42 3.51
C GLY A 22 4.80 12.90 3.39
N TYR A 23 4.06 12.87 4.50
CA TYR A 23 2.65 12.43 4.47
C TYR A 23 1.76 13.40 3.69
N GLN A 24 2.04 14.70 3.72
CA GLN A 24 1.36 15.68 2.87
C GLN A 24 1.60 15.41 1.38
N SER A 25 2.82 15.03 0.99
CA SER A 25 3.12 14.65 -0.40
C SER A 25 2.31 13.44 -0.84
N LEU A 26 2.13 12.44 0.03
CA LEU A 26 1.35 11.23 -0.27
C LEU A 26 -0.14 11.51 -0.50
N MET A 27 -0.66 12.68 -0.10
CA MET A 27 -2.06 13.05 -0.36
C MET A 27 -2.31 13.44 -1.83
N THR A 28 -1.25 13.68 -2.61
CA THR A 28 -1.35 14.00 -4.04
C THR A 28 -1.04 12.75 -4.86
N PRO A 29 -2.00 12.19 -5.62
CA PRO A 29 -1.73 11.06 -6.49
C PRO A 29 -0.74 11.41 -7.59
N GLU A 30 0.29 10.58 -7.79
CA GLU A 30 1.28 10.72 -8.87
C GLU A 30 0.95 9.86 -10.12
N LEU A 31 -0.19 9.17 -10.10
CA LEU A 31 -0.64 8.26 -11.16
C LEU A 31 -2.10 8.53 -11.52
N GLY A 32 -2.40 8.65 -12.80
CA GLY A 32 -3.74 8.83 -13.35
C GLY A 32 -4.20 7.67 -14.24
N PRO A 33 -5.47 7.67 -14.68
CA PRO A 33 -5.96 6.74 -15.68
C PRO A 33 -5.14 6.84 -16.99
N ALA A 34 -4.91 5.69 -17.63
CA ALA A 34 -4.10 5.51 -18.84
C ALA A 34 -2.59 5.72 -18.68
N ASP A 35 -2.11 6.16 -17.51
CA ASP A 35 -0.68 6.16 -17.23
C ASP A 35 -0.14 4.72 -17.09
N PRO A 36 1.13 4.46 -17.45
CA PRO A 36 1.76 3.19 -17.17
C PRO A 36 1.77 2.89 -15.67
N ALA A 37 1.31 1.70 -15.30
CA ALA A 37 1.40 1.25 -13.91
C ALA A 37 2.87 1.14 -13.46
N TYR A 38 3.15 1.46 -12.19
CA TYR A 38 4.48 1.28 -11.61
C TYR A 38 4.92 -0.20 -11.69
N PRO A 39 6.21 -0.47 -11.97
CA PRO A 39 6.72 -1.83 -12.15
C PRO A 39 6.95 -2.52 -10.79
N PHE A 40 5.87 -2.79 -10.06
CA PHE A 40 5.94 -3.44 -8.76
C PHE A 40 6.61 -4.80 -8.85
N ASP A 41 7.52 -5.05 -7.90
CA ASP A 41 8.14 -6.34 -7.64
C ASP A 41 7.93 -6.62 -6.14
N LEU A 42 6.97 -7.51 -5.83
CA LEU A 42 6.49 -7.75 -4.48
C LEU A 42 6.75 -9.21 -4.06
N PRO A 43 7.02 -9.49 -2.78
CA PRO A 43 7.08 -10.87 -2.31
C PRO A 43 5.70 -11.52 -2.42
N ARG A 44 5.68 -12.78 -2.85
CA ARG A 44 4.44 -13.58 -2.80
C ARG A 44 4.15 -13.96 -1.36
N LEU A 45 2.92 -13.81 -0.91
CA LEU A 45 2.52 -14.29 0.40
C LEU A 45 2.14 -15.77 0.33
N ASP A 46 2.60 -16.53 1.32
CA ASP A 46 2.14 -17.89 1.55
C ASP A 46 0.65 -17.86 1.98
N PRO A 47 -0.24 -18.67 1.36
CA PRO A 47 -1.68 -18.57 1.58
C PRO A 47 -2.13 -19.05 2.96
N GLU A 48 -1.34 -19.85 3.66
CA GLU A 48 -1.70 -20.36 5.00
C GLU A 48 -1.18 -19.44 6.11
N SER A 49 0.08 -19.04 6.02
CA SER A 49 0.76 -18.25 7.04
C SER A 49 0.66 -16.74 6.82
N HIS A 50 0.29 -16.31 5.62
CA HIS A 50 0.29 -14.91 5.15
C HIS A 50 1.66 -14.22 5.28
N ARG A 51 2.75 -14.99 5.46
CA ARG A 51 4.12 -14.47 5.50
C ARG A 51 4.71 -14.44 4.09
N PRO A 52 5.69 -13.56 3.83
CA PRO A 52 6.46 -13.60 2.58
C PRO A 52 7.08 -14.99 2.35
N SER A 53 6.84 -15.55 1.17
CA SER A 53 7.58 -16.71 0.68
C SER A 53 8.91 -16.28 0.04
N ALA A 54 9.69 -17.23 -0.47
CA ALA A 54 10.89 -16.93 -1.25
C ALA A 54 10.57 -16.48 -2.69
N GLU A 55 9.32 -16.59 -3.13
CA GLU A 55 8.88 -16.20 -4.47
C GLU A 55 8.57 -14.71 -4.56
N ARG A 56 8.66 -14.18 -5.77
CA ARG A 56 8.36 -12.79 -6.10
C ARG A 56 7.32 -12.74 -7.22
N VAL A 57 6.49 -11.71 -7.20
CA VAL A 57 5.54 -11.41 -8.26
C VAL A 57 5.91 -10.06 -8.85
N ARG A 58 6.19 -10.04 -10.16
CA ARG A 58 6.40 -8.80 -10.91
C ARG A 58 5.15 -8.46 -11.67
N LEU A 59 4.66 -7.22 -11.53
CA LEU A 59 3.45 -6.79 -12.22
C LEU A 59 3.55 -6.95 -13.75
N ALA A 60 4.75 -6.74 -14.30
CA ALA A 60 5.02 -6.90 -15.73
C ALA A 60 4.77 -8.33 -16.25
N GLU A 61 4.89 -9.36 -15.40
CA GLU A 61 4.65 -10.75 -15.77
C GLU A 61 3.15 -11.06 -15.92
N LEU A 62 2.27 -10.19 -15.41
CA LEU A 62 0.81 -10.29 -15.52
C LEU A 62 0.24 -9.49 -16.70
N ALA A 63 1.12 -8.92 -17.55
CA ALA A 63 0.70 -8.12 -18.70
C ALA A 63 -0.25 -8.89 -19.62
N GLY A 64 -1.29 -8.19 -20.09
CA GLY A 64 -2.35 -8.79 -20.92
C GLY A 64 -3.53 -9.35 -20.12
N SER A 65 -3.43 -9.43 -18.79
CA SER A 65 -4.56 -9.73 -17.90
C SER A 65 -4.95 -8.49 -17.10
N PRO A 66 -6.25 -8.24 -16.84
CA PRO A 66 -6.66 -7.23 -15.88
C PRO A 66 -6.14 -7.56 -14.48
N VAL A 67 -5.51 -6.59 -13.82
CA VAL A 67 -4.96 -6.74 -12.46
C VAL A 67 -5.58 -5.66 -11.56
N ALA A 68 -5.94 -6.05 -10.34
CA ALA A 68 -6.33 -5.13 -9.28
C ALA A 68 -5.25 -5.11 -8.19
N LEU A 69 -4.80 -3.91 -7.80
CA LEU A 69 -3.95 -3.72 -6.64
C LEU A 69 -4.82 -3.29 -5.47
N VAL A 70 -4.77 -4.06 -4.38
CA VAL A 70 -5.54 -3.80 -3.16
C VAL A 70 -4.55 -3.57 -2.03
N PHE A 71 -4.59 -2.37 -1.45
CA PHE A 71 -3.80 -2.02 -0.27
C PHE A 71 -4.68 -2.18 0.97
N GLY A 72 -4.24 -2.99 1.93
CA GLY A 72 -4.94 -3.21 3.19
C GLY A 72 -3.96 -3.15 4.36
N SER A 73 -4.42 -2.63 5.50
CA SER A 73 -3.75 -2.83 6.77
C SER A 73 -4.17 -4.19 7.33
N TYR A 74 -3.24 -5.14 7.41
CA TYR A 74 -3.45 -6.32 8.24
C TYR A 74 -3.14 -5.93 9.69
N THR A 75 -4.18 -5.87 10.52
CA THR A 75 -4.09 -5.86 11.98
C THR A 75 -4.16 -7.28 12.49
#